data_AF-W1XSU7-F1
#
_entry.id   AF-W1XSU7-F1
#
_cell.length_a   1.000
_cell.length_b   1.000
_cell.length_c   1.000
_cell.angle_alpha   90.00
_cell.angle_beta   90.00
_cell.angle_gamma   90.00
#
_symmetry.space_group_name_H-M   'P 1'
#
loop_
_entity.id
_entity.type
_entity.pdbx_description
1 polymer ?
#
loop_
_entity_poly.entity_id
_entity_poly.type
_entity_poly.pdbx_seq_one_letter_code
_entity_poly.pdbx_strand_id
1 'polypeptide(L)'
;PEYTGNGAFFFKDENDAAWKNAGQGYEKVKKLDAEQNKLIWLTPAPANNTWTIAVRQDVAEKNKLTSLADLSRYLQEGGTFKLAASAEFIERADALPAFEKAYGFKLDQDQLLSLA
;
A
#
# COMPACT_ATOMS: atom_id res chain seq x y z
N PRO A 1 -0.24 6.11 7.96
CA PRO A 1 -0.80 6.11 9.32
C PRO A 1 -0.59 4.75 10.00
N GLU A 2 0.10 4.74 11.13
CA GLU A 2 0.29 3.54 11.93
C GLU A 2 -1.08 3.00 12.41
N TYR A 3 -1.42 1.78 11.98
CA TYR A 3 -2.58 0.96 12.40
C TYR A 3 -4.00 1.53 12.21
N THR A 4 -4.20 2.77 11.75
CA THR A 4 -5.56 3.33 11.56
C THR A 4 -6.35 2.62 10.45
N GLY A 5 -5.66 2.04 9.46
CA GLY A 5 -6.30 1.29 8.38
C GLY A 5 -7.12 0.08 8.86
N ASN A 6 -6.74 -0.50 10.01
CA ASN A 6 -7.48 -1.62 10.58
C ASN A 6 -8.83 -1.21 11.19
N GLY A 7 -9.04 0.09 11.46
CA GLY A 7 -10.34 0.61 11.87
C GLY A 7 -11.45 0.27 10.89
N ALA A 8 -11.13 0.22 9.59
CA ALA A 8 -12.03 -0.19 8.54
C ALA A 8 -12.63 -1.60 8.78
N PHE A 9 -11.79 -2.55 9.20
CA PHE A 9 -12.19 -3.92 9.52
C PHE A 9 -12.89 -4.01 10.88
N PHE A 10 -12.37 -3.33 11.91
CA PHE A 10 -12.94 -3.38 13.26
C PHE A 10 -14.37 -2.85 13.31
N PHE A 11 -14.69 -1.86 12.48
CA PHE A 11 -16.01 -1.23 12.41
C PHE A 11 -16.83 -1.67 11.19
N LYS A 12 -16.36 -2.64 10.40
CA LYS A 12 -17.05 -3.21 9.22
C LYS A 12 -17.48 -2.14 8.21
N ASP A 13 -16.56 -1.22 7.91
CA ASP A 13 -16.80 -0.04 7.08
C ASP A 13 -15.72 0.12 5.99
N GLU A 14 -15.26 -0.99 5.42
CA GLU A 14 -14.09 -1.08 4.53
C GLU A 14 -14.18 -0.23 3.26
N ASN A 15 -15.39 0.16 2.87
CA ASN A 15 -15.64 0.91 1.64
C ASN A 15 -15.53 2.44 1.80
N ASP A 16 -15.41 2.96 3.02
CA ASP A 16 -15.26 4.41 3.21
C ASP A 16 -13.90 4.91 2.70
N ALA A 17 -13.92 5.94 1.85
CA ALA A 17 -12.73 6.55 1.29
C ALA A 17 -11.80 7.18 2.35
N ALA A 18 -12.34 7.52 3.53
CA ALA A 18 -11.57 8.04 4.66
C ALA A 18 -10.41 7.11 5.04
N TRP A 19 -10.57 5.79 4.89
CA TRP A 19 -9.51 4.81 5.21
C TRP A 19 -8.30 4.88 4.29
N LYS A 20 -8.43 5.52 3.12
CA LYS A 20 -7.34 5.76 2.17
C LYS A 20 -6.64 7.10 2.39
N ASN A 21 -7.09 7.91 3.35
CA ASN A 21 -6.48 9.17 3.73
C ASN A 21 -5.98 9.12 5.18
N ALA A 22 -4.73 9.49 5.41
CA ALA A 22 -4.13 9.33 6.73
C ALA A 22 -4.78 10.17 7.84
N GLY A 23 -5.16 11.42 7.54
CA GLY A 23 -5.82 12.29 8.51
C GLY A 23 -7.27 11.87 8.75
N GLN A 24 -8.02 11.62 7.68
CA GLN A 24 -9.43 11.25 7.80
C GLN A 24 -9.62 9.88 8.48
N GLY A 25 -8.81 8.88 8.11
CA GLY A 25 -8.86 7.56 8.73
C GLY A 25 -8.51 7.59 10.22
N TYR A 26 -7.52 8.40 10.61
CA TYR A 26 -7.17 8.60 12.02
C TYR A 26 -8.32 9.22 12.82
N GLU A 27 -8.89 10.34 12.35
CA GLU A 27 -10.00 11.01 13.05
C GLU A 27 -11.24 10.11 13.13
N LYS A 28 -11.50 9.33 12.07
CA LYS A 28 -12.62 8.39 12.03
C LYS A 28 -12.46 7.27 13.06
N VAL A 29 -11.33 6.56 13.09
CA VAL A 29 -11.11 5.48 14.07
C VAL A 29 -11.10 6.02 15.50
N LYS A 30 -10.47 7.18 15.73
CA LYS A 30 -10.46 7.86 17.03
C LYS A 30 -11.85 8.14 17.56
N LYS A 31 -12.74 8.64 16.70
CA LYS A 31 -14.14 8.91 17.07
C LYS A 31 -14.88 7.62 17.39
N LEU A 32 -14.81 6.62 16.50
CA LEU A 32 -15.55 5.37 16.64
C LEU A 32 -15.14 4.61 17.91
N ASP A 33 -13.84 4.54 18.19
CA ASP A 33 -13.33 3.86 19.39
C ASP A 33 -13.66 4.60 20.70
N ALA A 34 -13.65 5.94 20.70
CA ALA A 34 -14.06 6.71 21.88
C ALA A 34 -15.56 6.50 22.19
N GLU A 35 -16.40 6.52 21.15
CA GLU A 35 -17.85 6.38 21.27
C GLU A 35 -18.26 4.95 21.66
N GLN A 36 -17.72 3.94 20.99
CA GLN A 36 -18.18 2.55 21.13
C GLN A 36 -17.39 1.77 22.19
N ASN A 37 -16.08 1.99 22.28
CA ASN A 37 -15.17 1.15 23.08
C ASN A 37 -14.51 1.88 24.26
N LYS A 38 -14.71 3.20 24.37
CA LYS A 38 -14.06 4.06 25.38
C LYS A 38 -12.53 4.02 25.29
N LEU A 39 -12.00 3.84 24.08
CA LEU A 39 -10.57 3.85 23.79
C LEU A 39 -10.17 5.20 23.18
N ILE A 40 -9.05 5.77 23.65
CA ILE A 40 -8.57 7.08 23.23
C ILE A 40 -7.33 6.92 22.36
N TRP A 41 -7.42 7.38 21.11
CA TRP A 41 -6.30 7.43 20.19
C TRP A 41 -5.46 8.69 20.39
N LEU A 42 -4.16 8.50 20.64
CA LEU A 42 -3.17 9.58 20.79
C LEU A 42 -2.61 10.03 19.43
N THR A 43 -1.59 10.88 19.43
CA THR A 43 -0.92 11.34 18.22
C THR A 43 -0.36 10.16 17.42
N PRO A 44 -0.70 10.01 16.12
CA PRO A 44 -0.21 8.91 15.31
C PRO A 44 1.21 9.16 14.81
N ALA A 45 1.99 8.09 14.59
CA ALA A 45 3.25 8.18 13.87
C ALA A 45 3.02 8.55 12.39
N PRO A 46 3.96 9.26 11.73
CA PRO A 46 3.85 9.61 10.32
C PRO A 46 4.08 8.42 9.37
N ALA A 47 4.42 7.23 9.89
CA ALA A 47 4.64 6.02 9.11
C ALA A 47 3.33 5.45 8.54
N ASN A 48 3.41 4.74 7.41
CA ASN A 48 2.30 3.99 6.83
C ASN A 48 2.69 2.51 6.71
N ASN A 49 2.33 1.72 7.72
CA ASN A 49 2.56 0.27 7.72
C ASN A 49 1.47 -0.41 6.89
N THR A 50 1.65 -0.43 5.57
CA THR A 50 0.74 -1.03 4.60
C THR A 50 1.55 -1.74 3.52
N TRP A 51 0.87 -2.57 2.72
CA TRP A 51 1.48 -3.22 1.57
C TRP A 51 2.05 -2.19 0.60
N THR A 52 3.28 -2.43 0.14
CA THR A 52 3.98 -1.62 -0.85
C THR A 52 5.07 -2.47 -1.53
N ILE A 53 5.73 -1.90 -2.54
CA ILE A 53 6.87 -2.51 -3.21
C ILE A 53 8.14 -1.79 -2.76
N ALA A 54 9.09 -2.54 -2.22
CA ALA A 54 10.43 -2.05 -1.93
C ALA A 54 11.36 -2.37 -3.11
N VAL A 55 12.25 -1.44 -3.43
CA VAL A 55 13.24 -1.57 -4.50
C VAL A 55 14.64 -1.48 -3.89
N ARG A 56 15.61 -2.19 -4.48
CA ARG A 56 17.02 -2.05 -4.08
C ARG A 56 17.45 -0.59 -4.17
N GLN A 57 18.21 -0.14 -3.17
CA GLN A 57 18.63 1.26 -3.05
C GLN A 57 19.38 1.77 -4.28
N ASP A 58 20.29 0.96 -4.84
CA ASP A 58 21.06 1.33 -6.04
C ASP A 58 20.19 1.53 -7.28
N VAL A 59 19.16 0.71 -7.46
CA VAL A 59 18.17 0.88 -8.54
C VAL A 59 17.29 2.11 -8.29
N ALA A 60 16.86 2.33 -7.05
CA ALA A 60 16.02 3.46 -6.69
C ALA A 60 16.73 4.81 -6.89
N GLU A 61 17.95 4.95 -6.38
CA GLU A 61 18.74 6.17 -6.49
C GLU A 61 19.11 6.48 -7.95
N LYS A 62 19.58 5.48 -8.70
CA LYS A 62 19.98 5.65 -10.10
C LYS A 62 18.82 6.10 -10.99
N ASN A 63 17.61 5.60 -10.74
CA ASN A 63 16.44 5.84 -11.59
C ASN A 63 15.42 6.82 -10.97
N LYS A 64 15.75 7.42 -9.81
CA LYS A 64 14.93 8.38 -9.06
C LYS A 64 13.55 7.82 -8.69
N LEU A 65 13.53 6.63 -8.09
CA LEU A 65 12.30 5.93 -7.70
C LEU A 65 11.96 6.27 -6.24
N THR A 66 10.98 7.14 -6.04
CA THR A 66 10.50 7.53 -4.70
C THR A 66 9.05 7.11 -4.45
N SER A 67 8.34 6.76 -5.51
CA SER A 67 6.92 6.42 -5.49
C SER A 67 6.61 5.28 -6.46
N LEU A 68 5.43 4.68 -6.32
CA LEU A 68 4.93 3.70 -7.29
C LEU A 68 4.60 4.32 -8.66
N ALA A 69 4.36 5.64 -8.71
CA ALA A 69 4.24 6.36 -9.98
C ALA A 69 5.60 6.44 -10.70
N ASP A 70 6.70 6.65 -9.95
CA ASP A 70 8.05 6.59 -10.52
C ASP A 70 8.39 5.18 -11.00
N LEU A 71 7.96 4.15 -10.27
CA LEU A 71 8.12 2.77 -10.70
C LEU A 71 7.37 2.50 -12.01
N SER A 72 6.13 2.96 -12.14
CA SER A 72 5.35 2.84 -13.38
C SER A 72 6.07 3.51 -14.55
N ARG A 73 6.52 4.75 -14.38
CA ARG A 73 7.33 5.47 -15.37
C ARG A 73 8.57 4.67 -15.77
N TYR A 74 9.33 4.16 -14.81
CA TYR A 74 10.53 3.37 -15.06
C TYR A 74 10.24 2.08 -15.86
N LEU A 75 9.14 1.39 -15.57
CA LEU A 75 8.71 0.21 -16.32
C LEU A 75 8.32 0.57 -17.76
N GLN A 76 7.58 1.66 -17.96
CA GLN A 76 7.19 2.14 -19.30
C GLN A 76 8.39 2.60 -20.14
N GLU A 77 9.45 3.09 -19.50
CA GLU A 77 10.73 3.43 -20.12
C GLU A 77 11.62 2.20 -20.44
N GLY A 78 11.14 0.98 -20.18
CA GLY A 78 11.88 -0.27 -20.45
C GLY A 78 12.86 -0.67 -19.35
N GLY A 79 12.67 -0.16 -18.13
CA GLY A 79 13.50 -0.46 -16.98
C GLY A 79 13.49 -1.95 -16.61
N THR A 80 14.67 -2.53 -16.36
CA THR A 80 14.79 -3.90 -15.87
C THR A 80 14.20 -4.02 -14.48
N PHE A 81 13.23 -4.91 -14.29
CA PHE A 81 12.53 -5.09 -13.04
C PHE A 81 12.11 -6.54 -12.85
N LYS A 82 12.28 -7.05 -11.62
CA LYS A 82 11.77 -8.36 -11.20
C LYS A 82 11.33 -8.29 -9.74
N LEU A 83 10.08 -8.65 -9.47
CA LEU A 83 9.47 -8.62 -8.15
C LEU A 83 9.45 -10.03 -7.56
N ALA A 84 10.06 -10.18 -6.38
CA ALA A 84 9.85 -11.34 -5.53
C ALA A 84 8.67 -11.05 -4.57
N ALA A 85 7.66 -11.90 -4.57
CA ALA A 85 6.46 -11.71 -3.76
C ALA A 85 5.81 -13.07 -3.42
N SER A 86 4.95 -13.11 -2.40
CA SER A 86 4.10 -14.28 -2.16
C SER A 86 3.04 -14.43 -3.25
N ALA A 87 2.55 -15.66 -3.46
CA ALA A 87 1.43 -15.92 -4.37
C ALA A 87 0.20 -15.06 -4.00
N GLU A 88 -0.07 -14.90 -2.69
CA GLU A 88 -1.17 -14.06 -2.20
C GLU A 88 -1.07 -12.61 -2.72
N PHE A 89 0.11 -11.99 -2.66
CA PHE A 89 0.29 -10.62 -3.12
C PHE A 89 0.12 -10.48 -4.64
N ILE A 90 0.52 -11.51 -5.39
CA ILE A 90 0.43 -11.54 -6.85
C ILE A 90 -1.04 -11.69 -7.31
N GLU A 91 -1.82 -12.51 -6.62
CA GLU A 91 -3.14 -12.95 -7.11
C GLU A 91 -4.32 -12.18 -6.53
N ARG A 92 -4.24 -11.68 -5.30
CA ARG A 92 -5.37 -10.98 -4.67
C ARG A 92 -5.69 -9.67 -5.38
N ALA A 93 -6.97 -9.44 -5.70
CA ALA A 93 -7.41 -8.27 -6.44
C ALA A 93 -7.08 -6.92 -5.76
N ASP A 94 -6.92 -6.90 -4.44
CA ASP A 94 -6.58 -5.72 -3.63
C ASP A 94 -5.08 -5.56 -3.34
N ALA A 95 -4.22 -6.39 -3.95
CA ALA A 95 -2.76 -6.37 -3.79
C ALA A 95 -2.06 -5.88 -5.09
N LEU A 96 -1.17 -6.68 -5.70
CA LEU A 96 -0.46 -6.30 -6.94
C LEU A 96 -1.40 -5.83 -8.06
N PRO A 97 -2.52 -6.52 -8.38
CA PRO A 97 -3.48 -6.06 -9.38
C PRO A 97 -4.04 -4.65 -9.12
N ALA A 98 -4.23 -4.27 -7.85
CA ALA A 98 -4.69 -2.93 -7.51
C ALA A 98 -3.61 -1.87 -7.78
N PHE A 99 -2.33 -2.19 -7.51
CA PHE A 99 -1.21 -1.32 -7.85
C PHE A 99 -1.04 -1.16 -9.36
N GLU A 100 -1.07 -2.27 -10.11
CA GLU A 100 -1.00 -2.29 -11.57
C GLU A 100 -2.09 -1.39 -12.18
N LYS A 101 -3.34 -1.55 -11.72
CA LYS A 101 -4.48 -0.74 -12.18
C LYS A 101 -4.35 0.74 -11.80
N ALA A 102 -3.95 1.04 -10.57
CA ALA A 102 -3.88 2.41 -10.07
C ALA A 102 -2.75 3.22 -10.70
N TYR A 103 -1.60 2.59 -10.96
CA TYR A 103 -0.39 3.25 -11.45
C TYR A 103 -0.13 3.02 -12.94
N GLY A 104 -0.88 2.13 -13.61
CA GLY A 104 -0.81 1.95 -15.06
C GLY A 104 0.42 1.17 -15.53
N PHE A 105 0.77 0.09 -14.83
CA PHE A 105 1.80 -0.86 -15.25
C PHE A 105 1.26 -2.30 -15.17
N LYS A 106 1.93 -3.23 -15.85
CA LYS A 106 1.65 -4.67 -15.77
C LYS A 106 2.99 -5.39 -15.69
N LEU A 107 3.13 -6.34 -14.77
CA LEU A 107 4.30 -7.21 -14.72
C LEU A 107 4.02 -8.52 -15.45
N ASP A 108 4.92 -8.91 -16.33
CA ASP A 108 4.88 -10.19 -17.03
C ASP A 108 5.48 -11.31 -16.16
N GLN A 109 5.29 -12.57 -16.58
CA GLN A 109 5.72 -13.73 -15.79
C GLN A 109 7.23 -13.76 -15.51
N ASP A 110 8.04 -13.29 -16.44
CA ASP A 110 9.49 -13.21 -16.30
C ASP A 110 9.94 -12.14 -15.27
N GLN A 111 9.12 -11.12 -15.07
CA GLN A 111 9.27 -10.06 -14.07
C GLN A 111 8.72 -10.45 -12.69
N LEU A 112 8.20 -11.67 -12.53
CA LEU A 112 7.69 -12.18 -11.25
C LEU A 112 8.52 -13.38 -10.76
N LEU A 113 8.70 -13.44 -9.46
CA LEU A 113 9.22 -14.58 -8.73
C LEU A 113 8.27 -14.84 -7.55
N SER A 114 7.44 -15.87 -7.68
CA SER A 114 6.58 -16.31 -6.57
C SER A 114 7.41 -17.04 -5.53
N LEU A 115 7.30 -16.62 -4.27
CA LEU A 115 7.92 -17.27 -3.12
C LEU A 115 6.94 -18.31 -2.57
N ALA A 116 7.42 -19.56 -2.46
CA ALA A 116 6.68 -20.69 -1.90
C ALA A 116 6.77 -20.71 -0.36
#